data_AF-A0A1W1UZJ3-F1
#
_entry.id   AF-A0A1W1UZJ3-F1
#
_cell.length_a   1.000
_cell.length_b   1.000
_cell.length_c   1.000
_cell.angle_alpha   90.00
_cell.angle_beta   90.00
_cell.angle_gamma   90.00
#
_symmetry.space_group_name_H-M   'P 1'
#
loop_
_entity.id
_entity.type
_entity.pdbx_description
1 polymer ?
#
loop_
_entity_poly.entity_id
_entity_poly.type
_entity_poly.pdbx_seq_one_letter_code
_entity_poly.pdbx_strand_id
1 'polypeptide(L)'
;MLGGAQVRRIIELKAAGQTVSGIARQLDLSRNTVKKYLRDPGLPQPKSRRKKGSKLDSHIPYLTGRIEQGVLSAVVLFNRRMASRIASSLSWHCCFLDATMFAVERLYSSWS
;
A
#
# COMPACT_ATOMS: atom_id res chain seq x y z
N MET A 1 -18.49 15.22 -8.60
CA MET A 1 -18.99 14.49 -9.79
C MET A 1 -20.36 15.04 -10.09
N LEU A 2 -20.69 15.32 -11.36
CA LEU A 2 -22.03 15.80 -11.69
C LEU A 2 -23.04 14.67 -11.49
N GLY A 3 -24.20 14.99 -10.92
CA GLY A 3 -25.32 14.07 -10.81
C GLY A 3 -25.94 13.76 -12.18
N GLY A 4 -26.71 12.68 -12.26
CA GLY A 4 -27.26 12.20 -13.54
C GLY A 4 -28.25 13.14 -14.23
N ALA A 5 -28.86 14.07 -13.50
CA ALA A 5 -29.72 15.11 -14.07
C ALA A 5 -28.91 16.18 -14.82
N GLN A 6 -27.76 16.59 -14.29
CA GLN A 6 -26.94 17.62 -14.94
C GLN A 6 -26.24 17.09 -16.20
N VAL A 7 -25.82 15.82 -16.21
CA VAL A 7 -25.23 15.19 -17.40
C VAL A 7 -26.25 15.12 -18.55
N ARG A 8 -27.52 14.80 -18.26
CA ARG A 8 -28.61 14.82 -19.26
C ARG A 8 -28.80 16.20 -19.87
N ARG A 9 -28.84 17.27 -19.06
CA ARG A 9 -28.93 18.65 -19.55
C ARG A 9 -27.77 19.03 -20.48
N ILE A 10 -26.55 18.59 -20.20
CA ILE A 10 -25.39 18.83 -21.09
C ILE A 10 -25.62 18.21 -22.47
N ILE A 11 -26.14 16.97 -22.51
CA ILE A 11 -26.42 16.24 -23.75
C ILE A 11 -27.56 16.92 -24.53
N GLU A 12 -28.65 17.29 -23.85
CA GLU A 12 -29.79 18.00 -24.44
C GLU A 12 -29.37 19.33 -25.07
N LEU A 13 -28.60 20.16 -24.33
CA LEU A 13 -28.12 21.44 -24.85
C LEU A 13 -27.16 21.25 -26.03
N LYS A 14 -26.36 20.18 -26.02
CA LYS A 14 -25.50 19.88 -27.17
C LYS A 14 -26.28 19.41 -28.38
N ALA A 15 -27.34 18.62 -28.19
CA ALA A 15 -28.26 18.22 -29.25
C ALA A 15 -29.02 19.43 -29.83
N ALA A 16 -29.33 20.43 -29.00
CA ALA A 16 -29.90 21.71 -29.43
C ALA A 16 -28.90 22.63 -30.18
N GLY A 17 -27.68 22.17 -30.48
CA GLY A 17 -26.70 22.91 -31.28
C GLY A 17 -25.87 23.95 -30.52
N GLN A 18 -26.00 24.05 -29.19
CA GLN A 18 -25.22 24.99 -28.39
C GLN A 18 -23.72 24.69 -28.44
N THR A 19 -22.91 25.75 -28.37
CA THR A 19 -21.45 25.61 -28.27
C THR A 19 -21.04 25.19 -26.86
N VAL A 20 -19.89 24.51 -26.74
CA VAL A 20 -19.37 24.06 -25.43
C VAL A 20 -19.19 25.23 -24.45
N SER A 21 -18.77 26.39 -24.95
CA SER A 21 -18.63 27.61 -24.15
C SER A 21 -19.98 28.19 -23.70
N GLY A 22 -21.02 28.10 -24.54
CA GLY A 22 -22.38 28.50 -24.17
C GLY A 22 -22.95 27.61 -23.06
N ILE A 23 -22.83 26.29 -23.22
CA ILE A 23 -23.26 25.31 -22.22
C ILE A 23 -22.55 25.53 -20.87
N ALA A 24 -21.24 25.79 -20.91
CA ALA A 24 -20.44 26.06 -19.72
C ALA A 24 -20.91 27.30 -18.95
N ARG A 25 -21.24 28.39 -19.67
CA ARG A 25 -21.77 29.62 -19.05
C ARG A 25 -23.17 29.44 -18.49
N GLN A 26 -24.03 28.70 -19.20
CA GLN A 26 -25.42 28.50 -18.80
C GLN A 26 -25.56 27.60 -17.57
N LEU A 27 -24.72 26.57 -17.45
CA LEU A 27 -24.75 25.61 -16.34
C LEU A 27 -23.77 25.95 -15.22
N ASP A 28 -23.02 27.06 -15.34
CA ASP A 28 -21.92 27.46 -14.46
C ASP A 28 -20.90 26.31 -14.22
N LEU A 29 -20.48 25.67 -15.31
CA LEU A 29 -19.55 24.55 -15.30
C LEU A 29 -18.27 24.90 -16.04
N SER A 30 -17.15 24.30 -15.61
CA SER A 30 -15.91 24.41 -16.36
C SER A 30 -16.07 23.77 -17.76
N ARG A 31 -15.47 24.40 -18.78
CA ARG A 31 -15.44 23.85 -20.15
C ARG A 31 -14.85 22.44 -20.20
N ASN A 32 -13.90 22.15 -19.31
CA ASN A 32 -13.26 20.84 -19.19
C ASN A 32 -14.24 19.77 -18.70
N THR A 33 -15.12 20.13 -17.76
CA THR A 33 -16.19 19.26 -17.29
C THR A 33 -17.16 18.95 -18.44
N VAL A 34 -17.63 19.97 -19.16
CA VAL A 34 -18.53 19.77 -20.31
C VAL A 34 -17.88 18.88 -21.36
N LYS A 35 -16.62 19.14 -21.75
CA LYS A 35 -15.87 18.30 -22.70
C LYS A 35 -15.73 16.85 -22.23
N LYS A 36 -15.47 16.63 -20.93
CA LYS A 36 -15.35 15.29 -20.35
C LYS A 36 -16.65 14.50 -20.53
N TYR A 37 -17.78 15.09 -20.16
CA TYR A 37 -19.09 14.42 -20.24
C TYR A 37 -19.66 14.32 -21.66
N LEU A 38 -19.19 15.14 -22.60
CA LEU A 38 -19.52 14.98 -24.02
C LEU A 38 -18.71 13.85 -24.68
N ARG A 39 -17.48 13.58 -24.21
CA ARG A 39 -16.66 12.46 -24.70
C ARG A 39 -17.18 11.12 -24.19
N ASP A 40 -17.45 11.06 -22.89
CA ASP A 40 -18.00 9.88 -22.23
C ASP A 40 -19.35 10.26 -21.59
N PRO A 41 -20.49 10.09 -22.32
CA PRO A 41 -21.82 10.42 -21.81
C PRO A 41 -22.30 9.49 -20.68
N GLY A 42 -21.52 8.45 -20.37
CA GLY A 42 -21.75 7.57 -19.23
C GLY A 42 -21.59 8.30 -17.91
N LEU A 43 -22.49 8.03 -16.96
CA LEU A 43 -22.29 8.46 -15.58
C LEU A 43 -20.99 7.83 -15.06
N PRO A 44 -20.04 8.63 -14.53
CA PRO A 44 -18.82 8.09 -13.96
C PRO A 44 -19.20 7.23 -12.76
N GLN A 45 -19.25 5.92 -12.98
CA GLN A 45 -19.49 4.97 -11.91
C GLN A 45 -18.31 5.06 -10.95
N PRO A 46 -18.55 5.13 -9.62
CA PRO A 46 -17.48 5.05 -8.64
C PRO A 46 -16.66 3.80 -8.91
N LYS A 47 -15.42 3.98 -9.39
CA LYS A 47 -14.53 2.85 -9.60
C LYS A 47 -14.29 2.20 -8.25
N SER A 48 -14.63 0.91 -8.13
CA SER A 48 -14.35 0.14 -6.92
C SER A 48 -12.88 0.30 -6.58
N ARG A 49 -12.61 0.95 -5.44
CA ARG A 49 -11.25 1.23 -5.00
C ARG A 49 -10.68 -0.09 -4.52
N ARG A 50 -9.56 -0.53 -5.13
CA ARG A 50 -8.82 -1.69 -4.60
C ARG A 50 -8.50 -1.40 -3.14
N LYS A 51 -8.99 -2.25 -2.22
CA LYS A 51 -8.58 -2.20 -0.82
C LYS A 51 -7.07 -2.44 -0.81
N LYS A 52 -6.31 -1.45 -0.35
CA LYS A 52 -4.88 -1.65 -0.13
C LYS A 52 -4.74 -2.68 0.97
N GLY A 53 -3.97 -3.74 0.74
CA GLY A 53 -3.59 -4.67 1.80
C GLY A 53 -2.94 -3.88 2.94
N SER A 54 -3.34 -4.17 4.17
CA SER A 54 -2.74 -3.57 5.34
C SER A 54 -1.33 -4.13 5.52
N LYS A 55 -0.40 -3.34 6.09
CA LYS A 55 0.93 -3.85 6.46
C LYS A 55 0.89 -5.03 7.44
N LEU A 56 -0.27 -5.24 8.09
CA LEU A 56 -0.51 -6.28 9.07
C LEU A 56 -0.94 -7.60 8.42
N ASP A 57 -1.48 -7.59 7.21
CA ASP A 57 -2.08 -8.77 6.56
C ASP A 57 -1.08 -9.91 6.40
N SER A 58 0.19 -9.60 6.11
CA SER A 58 1.27 -10.58 6.01
C SER A 58 1.63 -11.28 7.34
N HIS A 59 1.08 -10.82 8.46
CA HIS A 59 1.45 -11.27 9.81
C HIS A 59 0.30 -11.84 10.62
N ILE A 60 -0.91 -11.81 10.07
CA ILE A 60 -2.09 -12.47 10.65
C ILE A 60 -1.80 -13.93 11.05
N PRO A 61 -1.21 -14.81 10.20
CA PRO A 61 -1.00 -16.21 10.58
C PRO A 61 -0.05 -16.37 11.77
N TYR A 62 0.97 -15.51 11.87
CA TYR A 62 1.90 -15.53 13.01
C TYR A 62 1.22 -15.10 14.32
N LEU A 63 0.34 -14.09 14.25
CA LEU A 63 -0.37 -13.60 15.42
C LEU A 63 -1.41 -14.61 15.91
N THR A 64 -2.16 -15.23 15.01
CA THR A 64 -3.18 -16.24 15.35
C THR A 64 -2.57 -17.41 16.10
N GLY A 65 -1.48 -18.02 15.60
CA GLY A 65 -0.83 -19.14 16.30
C GLY A 65 -0.23 -18.78 17.66
N ARG A 66 0.00 -17.50 17.96
CA ARG A 66 0.48 -17.05 19.27
C ARG A 66 -0.65 -16.71 20.25
N ILE A 67 -1.78 -16.24 19.73
CA ILE A 67 -3.00 -16.07 20.51
C ILE A 67 -3.47 -17.44 21.03
N GLU A 68 -3.40 -18.47 20.20
CA GLU A 68 -3.70 -19.86 20.58
C GLU A 68 -2.77 -20.40 21.68
N GLN A 69 -1.53 -19.90 21.75
CA GLN A 69 -0.55 -20.24 22.79
C GLN A 69 -0.70 -19.40 24.06
N GLY A 70 -1.72 -18.53 24.16
CA GLY A 70 -2.01 -17.70 25.33
C GLY A 70 -1.12 -16.45 25.48
N VAL A 71 -0.29 -16.13 24.47
CA VAL A 71 0.57 -14.94 24.51
C VAL A 71 -0.17 -13.75 23.93
N LEU A 72 -0.83 -12.98 24.80
CA LEU A 72 -1.61 -11.79 24.43
C LEU A 72 -0.85 -10.46 24.59
N SER A 73 0.38 -10.50 25.09
CA SER A 73 1.18 -9.29 25.33
C SER A 73 1.75 -8.73 24.01
N ALA A 74 1.26 -7.55 23.63
CA ALA A 74 1.69 -6.84 22.42
C ALA A 74 3.20 -6.52 22.41
N VAL A 75 3.78 -6.19 23.57
CA VAL A 75 5.21 -5.87 23.70
C VAL A 75 6.08 -7.10 23.42
N VAL A 76 5.67 -8.28 23.92
CA VAL A 76 6.40 -9.54 23.70
C VAL A 76 6.36 -9.95 22.22
N LEU A 77 5.19 -9.80 21.57
CA LEU A 77 5.03 -10.11 20.14
C LEU A 77 5.85 -9.16 19.26
N PHE A 78 5.89 -7.87 19.59
CA PHE A 78 6.65 -6.86 18.86
C PHE A 78 8.17 -7.05 19.01
N ASN A 79 8.65 -7.27 20.24
CA ASN A 79 10.07 -7.46 20.52
C ASN A 79 10.62 -8.74 19.88
N ARG A 80 9.87 -9.85 19.97
CA ARG A 80 10.29 -11.12 19.36
C ARG A 80 10.32 -11.04 17.83
N ARG A 81 9.41 -10.26 17.23
CA ARG A 81 9.44 -9.96 15.79
C ARG A 81 10.63 -9.10 15.38
N MET A 82 11.08 -8.17 16.22
CA MET A 82 12.31 -7.41 15.95
C MET A 82 13.55 -8.29 16.09
N ALA A 83 13.59 -9.18 17.09
CA ALA A 83 14.68 -10.12 17.28
C ALA A 83 14.87 -11.07 16.08
N SER A 84 13.78 -11.57 15.47
CA SER A 84 13.88 -12.45 14.29
C SER A 84 14.38 -11.73 13.03
N ARG A 85 14.11 -10.42 12.88
CA ARG A 85 14.66 -9.61 11.78
C ARG A 85 16.16 -9.33 11.95
N ILE A 86 16.65 -9.23 13.18
CA ILE A 86 18.07 -9.01 13.47
C ILE A 86 18.86 -10.32 13.26
N ALA A 87 18.28 -11.47 13.63
CA ALA A 87 18.91 -12.78 13.43
C ALA A 87 19.14 -13.14 11.94
N SER A 88 18.25 -12.71 11.04
CA SER A 88 18.42 -12.91 9.59
C SER A 88 19.47 -11.96 8.98
N SER A 89 19.79 -10.85 9.64
CA SER A 89 20.89 -9.94 9.26
C SER A 89 22.25 -10.39 9.78
N LEU A 90 22.30 -11.21 10.84
CA LEU A 90 23.54 -11.65 11.47
C LEU A 90 24.09 -12.98 10.94
N SER A 91 23.44 -13.59 9.94
CA SER A 91 23.96 -14.78 9.26
C SER A 91 25.35 -14.55 8.61
N TRP A 92 25.71 -13.31 8.28
CA TRP A 92 27.03 -12.98 7.72
C TRP A 92 28.13 -12.79 8.78
N HIS A 93 27.79 -12.45 10.02
CA HIS A 93 28.80 -12.24 11.07
C HIS A 93 29.12 -13.52 11.86
N CYS A 94 28.22 -14.50 11.94
CA CYS A 94 28.56 -15.80 12.53
C CYS A 94 29.54 -16.61 11.67
N CYS A 95 29.48 -16.53 10.34
CA CYS A 95 30.48 -17.18 9.49
C CYS A 95 31.88 -16.52 9.54
N PHE A 96 32.01 -15.28 10.02
CA PHE A 96 33.31 -14.58 10.08
C PHE A 96 34.04 -14.77 11.42
N LEU A 97 33.32 -14.99 12.54
CA LEU A 97 33.95 -15.13 13.85
C LEU A 97 34.38 -16.57 14.23
N ASP A 98 33.93 -17.60 13.52
CA ASP A 98 34.45 -18.98 13.74
C ASP A 98 35.84 -19.21 13.11
N ALA A 99 36.31 -18.35 12.20
CA ALA A 99 37.63 -18.49 11.57
C ALA A 99 38.79 -17.92 12.41
N THR A 100 38.52 -16.97 13.31
CA THR A 100 39.56 -16.38 14.18
C THR A 100 39.81 -17.17 15.46
N MET A 101 38.90 -18.05 15.86
CA MET A 101 39.04 -18.81 17.11
C MET A 101 39.95 -20.05 16.94
N PHE A 102 40.08 -20.59 15.72
CA PHE A 102 40.98 -21.72 15.43
C PHE A 102 42.45 -21.31 15.19
N ALA A 103 42.74 -20.02 15.01
CA ALA A 103 44.11 -19.53 14.78
C ALA A 103 44.86 -19.20 16.10
N VAL A 104 44.14 -18.82 17.16
CA VAL A 104 44.74 -18.47 18.46
C VAL A 104 45.17 -19.71 19.25
N GLU A 105 44.51 -20.85 19.04
CA GLU A 105 44.80 -22.10 19.77
C GLU A 105 46.12 -22.78 19.32
N ARG A 106 46.64 -22.44 18.13
CA ARG A 106 47.93 -22.94 17.63
C ARG A 106 49.14 -22.13 18.10
N LEU A 107 48.95 -20.88 18.52
CA LEU A 107 50.03 -20.03 19.03
C LEU A 107 50.24 -20.16 20.54
N TYR A 108 49.30 -20.77 21.27
CA TYR A 108 49.44 -21.01 22.71
C TYR A 108 50.07 -22.37 23.07
N SER A 109 50.19 -23.30 22.11
CA SER A 109 50.75 -24.65 22.34
C SER A 109 52.25 -24.80 22.01
N SER A 110 52.97 -23.72 21.65
CA SER A 110 54.43 -23.75 21.43
C SER A 110 55.23 -23.03 22.53
N TRP A 111 54.58 -22.74 23.65
CA TRP A 111 55.19 -22.21 24.87
C TRP A 111 54.75 -23.10 26.04
N SER A 112 55.16 -24.37 25.98
CA SER A 112 55.27 -25.25 27.14
C SER A 112 56.42 -26.24 26.93
#